data_AF-A0A356F6U0-F1
#
_entry.id   AF-A0A356F6U0-F1
#
_cell.length_a   1.000
_cell.length_b   1.000
_cell.length_c   1.000
_cell.angle_alpha   90.00
_cell.angle_beta   90.00
_cell.angle_gamma   90.00
#
_symmetry.space_group_name_H-M   'P 1'
#
loop_
_entity.id
_entity.type
_entity.pdbx_description
1 polymer ?
#
loop_
_entity_poly.entity_id
_entity_poly.type
_entity_poly.pdbx_seq_one_letter_code
_entity_poly.pdbx_strand_id
1 'polypeptide(L)'
;MDDEEIIPPQMLGELKLLFIQHKALRNSKELQLQIIEWAKRLLVESRKEWSDMHTSLLDAVIQTDRRAEAQRKSKERDKKYAPFREYFKKLQQEKYLLAQNSGGKLTANGFVEWFLKNKAQNIEIPYVKQNQKNKLRQLAQQNNREFKKACAG
;
A
#
# COMPACT_ATOMS: atom_id res chain seq x y z
N MET A 1 4.73 -13.90 -29.83
CA MET A 1 5.92 -14.70 -29.50
C MET A 1 5.72 -15.97 -30.28
N ASP A 2 6.45 -16.13 -31.37
CA ASP A 2 6.31 -17.34 -32.19
C ASP A 2 6.70 -18.55 -31.33
N ASP A 3 5.84 -19.56 -31.34
CA ASP A 3 5.97 -20.85 -30.63
C ASP A 3 7.15 -21.70 -31.16
N GLU A 4 8.22 -21.08 -31.66
CA GLU A 4 9.19 -21.77 -32.51
C GLU A 4 10.20 -22.64 -31.78
N GLU A 5 10.21 -22.71 -30.44
CA GLU A 5 10.92 -23.79 -29.75
C GLU A 5 10.40 -24.01 -28.31
N ILE A 6 9.28 -24.73 -28.18
CA ILE A 6 8.73 -25.14 -26.86
C ILE A 6 9.73 -26.03 -26.10
N ILE A 7 10.48 -26.87 -26.82
CA ILE A 7 11.54 -27.72 -26.28
C ILE A 7 12.89 -27.09 -26.65
N PRO A 8 13.77 -26.79 -25.68
CA PRO A 8 15.10 -26.28 -25.97
C PRO A 8 15.91 -27.22 -26.89
N PRO A 9 16.71 -26.71 -27.84
CA PRO A 9 17.50 -27.52 -28.78
C PRO A 9 18.38 -28.59 -28.12
N GLN A 10 18.96 -28.27 -26.97
CA GLN A 10 19.80 -29.18 -26.19
C GLN A 10 19.00 -30.40 -25.72
N MET A 11 17.81 -30.16 -25.14
CA MET A 11 16.90 -31.19 -24.64
C MET A 11 16.34 -32.05 -25.77
N LEU A 12 16.09 -31.45 -26.94
CA LEU A 12 15.69 -32.19 -28.13
C LEU A 12 16.83 -33.10 -28.63
N GLY A 13 18.09 -32.64 -28.52
CA GLY A 13 19.28 -33.44 -28.82
C GLY A 13 19.41 -34.66 -27.91
N GLU A 14 19.24 -34.48 -26.60
CA GLU A 14 19.23 -35.57 -25.62
C GLU A 14 18.09 -36.56 -25.87
N LEU A 15 16.89 -36.07 -26.16
CA LEU A 15 15.73 -36.91 -26.49
C LEU A 15 15.97 -37.77 -27.74
N LYS A 16 16.61 -37.21 -28.78
CA LYS A 16 16.98 -37.95 -29.99
C LYS A 16 18.03 -39.04 -29.70
N LEU A 17 18.98 -38.78 -28.81
CA LEU A 17 19.95 -39.80 -28.38
C LEU A 17 19.26 -40.96 -27.66
N LEU A 18 18.29 -40.67 -26.78
CA LEU A 18 17.47 -41.69 -26.12
C LEU A 18 16.69 -42.55 -27.13
N PHE A 19 16.11 -41.92 -28.15
CA PHE A 19 15.41 -42.65 -29.22
C PHE A 19 16.33 -43.62 -29.97
N ILE A 20 17.59 -43.25 -30.19
CA ILE A 20 18.57 -44.10 -30.89
C ILE A 20 19.05 -45.26 -30.00
N GLN A 21 19.19 -45.03 -28.70
CA GLN A 21 19.69 -46.01 -27.74
C GLN A 21 18.68 -47.14 -27.45
N HIS A 22 17.38 -46.89 -27.52
CA HIS A 22 16.34 -47.88 -27.22
C HIS A 22 15.76 -48.54 -28.47
N LYS A 23 15.88 -49.88 -28.57
CA LYS A 23 15.45 -50.67 -29.75
C LYS A 23 13.98 -50.44 -30.16
N ALA A 24 13.06 -50.30 -29.20
CA ALA A 24 11.64 -50.08 -29.46
C ALA A 24 11.35 -48.68 -30.03
N LEU A 25 12.10 -47.67 -29.56
CA LEU A 25 11.94 -46.28 -29.99
C LEU A 25 12.65 -46.03 -31.31
N ARG A 26 13.83 -46.62 -31.53
CA ARG A 26 14.67 -46.45 -32.72
C ARG A 26 13.92 -46.71 -34.03
N ASN A 27 13.04 -47.71 -34.03
CA ASN A 27 12.35 -48.18 -35.23
C ASN A 27 10.91 -47.65 -35.35
N SER A 28 10.36 -47.01 -34.31
CA SER A 28 8.99 -46.52 -34.29
C SER A 28 8.93 -44.99 -34.34
N LYS A 29 8.84 -44.44 -35.55
CA LYS A 29 8.70 -42.98 -35.76
C LYS A 29 7.41 -42.43 -35.14
N GLU A 30 6.34 -43.21 -35.17
CA GLU A 30 5.06 -42.83 -34.58
C GLU A 30 5.18 -42.64 -33.06
N LEU A 31 5.83 -43.57 -32.37
CA LEU A 31 6.05 -43.48 -30.93
C LEU A 31 6.99 -42.32 -30.56
N GLN A 32 8.03 -42.06 -31.36
CA GLN A 32 8.89 -40.89 -31.19
C GLN A 32 8.10 -39.57 -31.29
N LEU A 33 7.20 -39.46 -32.28
CA LEU A 33 6.36 -38.29 -32.47
C LEU A 33 5.36 -38.11 -31.32
N GLN A 34 4.74 -39.19 -30.83
CA GLN A 34 3.84 -39.14 -29.68
C GLN A 34 4.56 -38.65 -28.42
N ILE A 35 5.80 -39.09 -28.18
CA ILE A 35 6.61 -38.63 -27.03
C ILE A 35 6.96 -37.14 -27.18
N ILE A 36 7.38 -36.70 -28.36
CA ILE A 36 7.67 -35.28 -28.62
C ILE A 36 6.43 -34.42 -28.40
N GLU A 37 5.28 -34.86 -28.92
CA GLU A 37 4.01 -34.13 -28.80
C GLU A 37 3.53 -34.06 -27.34
N TRP A 38 3.66 -35.17 -26.59
CA TRP A 38 3.39 -35.18 -25.15
C TRP A 38 4.31 -34.21 -24.39
N ALA A 39 5.62 -34.22 -24.68
CA ALA A 39 6.58 -33.32 -24.06
C ALA A 39 6.28 -31.84 -24.35
N LYS A 40 5.87 -31.53 -25.59
CA LYS A 40 5.44 -30.17 -25.96
C LYS A 40 4.23 -29.71 -25.13
N ARG A 41 3.19 -30.55 -25.02
CA ARG A 41 1.99 -30.22 -24.24
C ARG A 41 2.32 -29.99 -22.76
N LEU A 42 3.10 -30.89 -22.17
CA LEU A 42 3.54 -30.77 -20.78
C LEU A 42 4.31 -29.47 -20.52
N LEU A 43 5.21 -29.09 -21.44
CA LEU A 43 5.99 -27.86 -21.30
C LEU A 43 5.15 -26.59 -21.49
N VAL A 44 4.15 -26.62 -22.37
CA VAL A 44 3.21 -25.49 -22.52
C VAL A 44 2.41 -25.29 -21.24
N GLU A 45 1.86 -26.37 -20.67
CA GLU A 45 1.12 -26.31 -19.41
C GLU A 45 2.00 -25.82 -18.27
N SER A 46 3.19 -26.41 -18.11
CA SER A 46 4.15 -26.03 -17.08
C SER A 46 4.61 -24.58 -17.21
N ARG A 47 4.85 -24.10 -18.45
CA ARG A 47 5.26 -22.71 -18.70
C ARG A 47 4.15 -21.73 -18.36
N LYS A 48 2.89 -22.09 -18.65
CA LYS A 48 1.73 -21.27 -18.28
C LYS A 48 1.62 -21.17 -16.76
N GLU A 49 1.64 -22.29 -16.05
CA GLU A 49 1.59 -22.30 -14.58
C GLU A 49 2.74 -21.51 -13.96
N TRP A 50 3.96 -21.68 -14.47
CA TRP A 50 5.12 -20.93 -14.01
C TRP A 50 4.97 -19.43 -14.25
N SER A 51 4.49 -19.03 -15.43
CA SER A 51 4.23 -17.63 -15.76
C SER A 51 3.16 -17.01 -14.86
N ASP A 52 2.08 -17.74 -14.59
CA ASP A 52 0.99 -17.28 -13.72
C ASP A 52 1.46 -17.14 -12.27
N MET A 53 2.23 -18.11 -11.77
CA MET A 53 2.83 -18.06 -10.44
C MET A 53 3.85 -16.93 -10.31
N HIS A 54 4.74 -16.76 -11.30
CA HIS A 54 5.73 -15.69 -11.33
C HIS A 54 5.07 -14.31 -11.33
N THR A 55 4.04 -14.11 -12.16
CA THR A 55 3.28 -12.86 -12.22
C THR A 55 2.58 -12.58 -10.89
N SER A 56 1.91 -13.59 -10.32
CA SER A 56 1.23 -13.47 -9.02
C SER A 56 2.20 -13.12 -7.88
N LEU A 57 3.39 -13.71 -7.89
CA LEU A 57 4.43 -13.41 -6.91
C LEU A 57 4.94 -11.98 -7.03
N LEU A 58 5.23 -11.53 -8.26
CA LEU A 58 5.66 -10.15 -8.51
C LEU A 58 4.60 -9.14 -8.04
N ASP A 59 3.33 -9.39 -8.36
CA ASP A 59 2.23 -8.54 -7.91
C ASP A 59 2.14 -8.50 -6.39
N ALA A 60 2.26 -9.64 -5.71
CA ALA A 60 2.24 -9.70 -4.25
C ALA A 60 3.40 -8.90 -3.62
N VAL A 61 4.60 -8.98 -4.19
CA VAL A 61 5.77 -8.22 -3.74
C VAL A 61 5.54 -6.71 -3.94
N ILE A 62 5.09 -6.29 -5.13
CA ILE A 62 4.79 -4.89 -5.44
C ILE A 62 3.74 -4.33 -4.49
N GLN A 63 2.67 -5.10 -4.21
CA GLN A 63 1.62 -4.67 -3.29
C GLN A 63 2.13 -4.53 -1.86
N THR A 64 3.01 -5.44 -1.43
CA THR A 64 3.62 -5.38 -0.10
C THR A 64 4.52 -4.17 0.05
N ASP A 65 5.36 -3.88 -0.95
CA ASP A 65 6.23 -2.71 -0.97
C ASP A 65 5.42 -1.39 -0.96
N ARG A 66 4.39 -1.28 -1.81
CA ARG A 66 3.48 -0.13 -1.85
C ARG A 66 2.80 0.11 -0.49
N ARG A 67 2.37 -0.95 0.20
CA ARG A 67 1.79 -0.85 1.55
C ARG A 67 2.83 -0.37 2.56
N ALA A 68 4.05 -0.90 2.53
CA ALA A 68 5.13 -0.48 3.43
C ALA A 68 5.50 0.99 3.20
N GLU A 69 5.60 1.43 1.94
CA GLU A 69 5.91 2.81 1.60
C GLU A 69 4.79 3.77 2.04
N ALA A 70 3.52 3.39 1.84
CA ALA A 70 2.37 4.17 2.33
C ALA A 70 2.39 4.32 3.86
N GLN A 71 2.73 3.26 4.60
CA GLN A 71 2.90 3.32 6.05
C GLN A 71 4.05 4.25 6.45
N ARG A 72 5.20 4.17 5.77
CA ARG A 72 6.35 5.05 6.02
C ARG A 72 5.96 6.52 5.81
N LYS A 73 5.38 6.84 4.66
CA LYS A 73 4.89 8.20 4.33
C LYS A 73 3.87 8.71 5.35
N SER A 74 2.96 7.85 5.84
CA SER A 74 2.02 8.22 6.89
C SER A 74 2.73 8.56 8.21
N LYS A 75 3.69 7.74 8.65
CA LYS A 75 4.47 7.98 9.88
C LYS A 75 5.28 9.27 9.79
N GLU A 76 5.92 9.53 8.65
CA GLU A 76 6.66 10.78 8.39
C GLU A 76 5.74 12.00 8.42
N ARG A 77 4.55 11.90 7.81
CA ARG A 77 3.55 12.96 7.86
C ARG A 77 3.06 13.22 9.28
N ASP A 78 2.80 12.17 10.07
CA ASP A 78 2.38 12.33 11.46
C ASP A 78 3.47 12.97 12.31
N LYS A 79 4.74 12.60 12.12
CA LYS A 79 5.89 13.28 12.74
C LYS A 79 5.97 14.75 12.34
N LYS A 80 5.84 15.07 11.04
CA LYS A 80 5.86 16.44 10.53
C LYS A 80 4.75 17.30 11.15
N TYR A 81 3.58 16.72 11.38
CA TYR A 81 2.41 17.46 11.88
C TYR A 81 2.28 17.45 13.41
N ALA A 82 3.07 16.65 14.12
CA ALA A 82 3.04 16.55 15.57
C ALA A 82 3.26 17.91 16.27
N PRO A 83 4.26 18.74 15.90
CA PRO A 83 4.46 20.04 16.53
C PRO A 83 3.26 20.97 16.39
N PHE A 84 2.62 20.97 15.21
CA PHE A 84 1.42 21.75 14.97
C PHE A 84 0.24 21.27 15.84
N ARG A 85 0.04 19.94 15.95
CA ARG A 85 -1.04 19.37 16.77
C ARG A 85 -0.86 19.72 18.25
N GLU A 86 0.36 19.67 18.76
CA GLU A 86 0.67 20.08 20.14
C GLU A 86 0.41 21.57 20.36
N TYR A 87 0.89 22.44 19.45
CA TYR A 87 0.64 23.87 19.52
C TYR A 87 -0.87 24.19 19.51
N PHE A 88 -1.60 23.58 18.58
CA PHE A 88 -3.04 23.76 18.45
C PHE A 88 -3.79 23.29 19.70
N LYS A 89 -3.37 22.17 20.30
CA LYS A 89 -3.95 21.63 21.54
C LYS A 89 -3.70 22.56 22.72
N LYS A 90 -2.47 23.04 22.92
CA LYS A 90 -2.13 23.99 24.01
C LYS A 90 -2.96 25.27 23.92
N LEU A 91 -3.02 25.87 22.73
CA LEU A 91 -3.78 27.10 22.51
C LEU A 91 -5.29 26.90 22.74
N GLN A 92 -5.83 25.74 22.34
CA GLN A 92 -7.22 25.39 22.59
C GLN A 92 -7.48 25.18 24.08
N GLN A 93 -6.55 24.56 24.80
CA GLN A 93 -6.65 24.34 26.24
C GLN A 93 -6.68 25.65 27.01
N GLU A 94 -5.79 26.60 26.70
CA GLU A 94 -5.78 27.94 27.29
C GLU A 94 -7.14 28.65 27.11
N LYS A 95 -7.67 28.61 25.88
CA LYS A 95 -8.99 29.20 25.58
C LYS A 95 -10.13 28.45 26.24
N TYR A 96 -10.02 27.14 26.39
CA TYR A 96 -11.02 26.31 27.06
C TYR A 96 -11.11 26.67 28.55
N LEU A 97 -9.96 26.79 29.23
CA LEU A 97 -9.90 27.21 30.64
C LEU A 97 -10.44 28.62 30.85
N LEU A 98 -10.07 29.57 29.98
CA LEU A 98 -10.61 30.94 30.03
C LEU A 98 -12.13 30.96 29.87
N ALA A 99 -12.68 30.16 28.95
CA ALA A 99 -14.12 30.05 28.76
C ALA A 99 -14.81 29.40 29.97
N GLN A 100 -14.19 28.39 30.57
CA GLN A 100 -14.72 27.72 31.76
C GLN A 100 -14.77 28.67 32.96
N ASN A 101 -13.71 29.46 33.18
CA ASN A 101 -13.63 30.45 34.25
C ASN A 101 -14.65 31.60 34.09
N SER A 102 -15.04 31.93 32.85
CA SER A 102 -16.06 32.94 32.56
C SER A 102 -17.50 32.38 32.50
N GLY A 103 -17.70 31.11 32.89
CA GLY A 103 -19.01 30.45 32.85
C GLY A 103 -19.51 30.07 31.45
N GLY A 104 -18.66 30.24 30.43
CA GLY A 104 -18.95 29.93 29.04
C GLY A 104 -18.51 28.53 28.60
N LYS A 105 -18.87 28.15 27.37
CA LYS A 105 -18.47 26.87 26.76
C LYS A 105 -17.79 27.11 25.42
N LEU A 106 -16.53 26.67 25.30
CA LEU A 106 -15.81 26.74 24.03
C LEU A 106 -16.27 25.62 23.07
N THR A 107 -16.96 25.98 22.00
CA THR A 107 -17.31 25.02 20.94
C THR A 107 -16.13 24.83 19.99
N ALA A 108 -15.99 23.63 19.42
CA ALA A 108 -14.93 23.34 18.45
C ALA A 108 -15.02 24.25 17.20
N ASN A 109 -16.23 24.56 16.74
CA ASN A 109 -16.46 25.48 15.63
C ASN A 109 -16.02 26.91 15.97
N GLY A 110 -16.43 27.41 17.14
CA GLY A 110 -16.04 28.75 17.60
C GLY A 110 -14.53 28.92 17.74
N PHE A 111 -13.84 27.90 18.28
CA PHE A 111 -12.39 27.92 18.38
C PHE A 111 -11.71 27.95 17.00
N VAL A 112 -12.14 27.10 16.06
CA VAL A 112 -11.54 27.05 14.72
C VAL A 112 -11.75 28.35 13.95
N GLU A 113 -12.92 28.98 14.06
CA GLU A 113 -13.16 30.27 13.41
C GLU A 113 -12.33 31.39 14.04
N TRP A 114 -12.21 31.41 15.37
CA TRP A 114 -11.30 32.33 16.04
C TRP A 114 -9.84 32.08 15.63
N PHE A 115 -9.39 30.83 15.59
CA PHE A 115 -8.03 30.45 15.21
C PHE A 115 -7.68 30.88 13.78
N LEU A 116 -8.58 30.62 12.83
CA LEU A 116 -8.41 31.03 11.43
C LEU A 116 -8.42 32.56 11.27
N LYS A 117 -9.18 33.30 12.08
CA LYS A 117 -9.20 34.77 12.04
C LYS A 117 -7.98 35.43 12.70
N ASN A 118 -7.41 34.83 13.76
CA ASN A 118 -6.41 35.50 14.60
C ASN A 118 -4.99 34.95 14.46
N LYS A 119 -4.82 33.67 14.10
CA LYS A 119 -3.52 32.98 14.18
C LYS A 119 -3.07 32.33 12.87
N ALA A 120 -3.96 32.16 11.89
CA ALA A 120 -3.61 31.55 10.61
C ALA A 120 -2.73 32.42 9.69
N GLN A 121 -2.52 33.70 10.01
CA GLN A 121 -1.63 34.57 9.22
C GLN A 121 -0.14 34.36 9.53
N ASN A 122 0.20 33.91 10.74
CA ASN A 122 1.60 33.81 11.20
C ASN A 122 2.08 32.36 11.40
N ILE A 123 1.23 31.36 11.12
CA ILE A 123 1.55 29.94 11.33
C ILE A 123 1.23 29.18 10.06
N GLU A 124 2.23 28.44 9.56
CA GLU A 124 2.01 27.51 8.46
C GLU A 124 1.18 26.32 8.96
N ILE A 125 -0.08 26.23 8.49
CA ILE A 125 -0.98 25.15 8.86
C ILE A 125 -0.75 24.00 7.88
N PRO A 126 -0.36 22.80 8.34
CA PRO A 126 0.16 21.75 7.47
C PRO A 126 -0.95 20.91 6.83
N TYR A 127 -2.00 21.56 6.34
CA TYR A 127 -3.13 20.96 5.64
C TYR A 127 -3.44 21.72 4.35
N VAL A 128 -3.95 21.02 3.34
CA VAL A 128 -4.41 21.64 2.10
C VAL A 128 -5.52 22.64 2.40
N LYS A 129 -5.42 23.87 1.85
CA LYS A 129 -6.33 25.00 2.12
C LYS A 129 -7.81 24.61 2.05
N GLN A 130 -8.20 23.83 1.05
CA GLN A 130 -9.58 23.36 0.85
C GLN A 130 -10.12 22.52 2.01
N ASN A 131 -9.27 21.68 2.63
CA ASN A 131 -9.65 20.76 3.70
C ASN A 131 -9.27 21.23 5.10
N GLN A 132 -8.59 22.37 5.20
CA GLN A 132 -8.00 22.90 6.42
C GLN A 132 -9.05 23.15 7.50
N LYS A 133 -10.16 23.85 7.19
CA LYS A 133 -11.24 24.12 8.16
C LYS A 133 -11.83 22.83 8.74
N ASN A 134 -12.04 21.81 7.90
CA ASN A 134 -12.59 20.53 8.32
C ASN A 134 -11.61 19.75 9.21
N LYS A 135 -10.32 19.70 8.85
CA LYS A 135 -9.29 19.04 9.66
C LYS A 135 -9.08 19.70 11.02
N LEU A 136 -9.06 21.04 11.06
CA LEU A 136 -8.97 21.78 12.32
C LEU A 136 -10.20 21.55 13.21
N ARG A 137 -11.40 21.46 12.62
CA ARG A 137 -12.63 21.12 13.36
C ARG A 137 -12.55 19.73 13.99
N GLN A 138 -12.09 18.73 13.24
CA GLN A 138 -11.90 17.37 13.75
C GLN A 138 -10.91 17.33 14.92
N LEU A 139 -9.77 18.00 14.78
CA LEU A 139 -8.78 18.13 15.86
C LEU A 139 -9.38 18.82 17.09
N ALA A 140 -10.11 19.92 16.89
CA ALA A 140 -10.72 20.66 17.98
C ALA A 140 -11.80 19.84 18.71
N GLN A 141 -12.58 19.03 17.98
CA GLN A 141 -13.55 18.10 18.58
C GLN A 141 -12.86 17.01 19.39
N GLN A 142 -11.78 16.43 18.87
CA GLN A 142 -11.00 15.43 19.59
C GLN A 142 -10.41 16.00 20.87
N ASN A 143 -9.73 17.14 20.79
CA ASN A 143 -9.17 17.84 21.94
C ASN A 143 -10.24 18.16 23.00
N ASN A 144 -11.41 18.66 22.59
CA ASN A 144 -12.50 18.93 23.52
C ASN A 144 -12.99 17.67 24.26
N ARG A 145 -12.99 16.49 23.61
CA ARG A 145 -13.31 15.22 24.27
C ARG A 145 -12.25 14.86 25.30
N GLU A 146 -10.98 15.07 24.98
CA GLU A 146 -9.85 14.82 25.90
C GLU A 146 -9.90 15.77 27.11
N PHE A 147 -10.13 17.07 26.90
CA PHE A 147 -10.23 18.06 27.98
C PHE A 147 -11.41 17.77 28.92
N LYS A 148 -12.57 17.39 28.38
CA LYS A 148 -13.71 17.00 29.21
C LYS A 148 -13.44 15.77 30.09
N LYS A 149 -12.73 14.78 29.55
CA LYS A 149 -12.33 13.60 30.35
C LYS A 149 -11.34 13.99 31.45
N ALA A 150 -10.39 14.86 31.14
CA ALA A 150 -9.39 15.33 32.10
C ALA A 150 -9.97 16.21 33.22
N CYS A 151 -11.09 16.91 32.98
CA CYS A 151 -11.78 17.72 33.99
C CYS A 151 -12.91 16.98 34.73
N ALA A 152 -13.25 15.75 34.33
CA ALA A 152 -14.33 14.95 34.93
C ALA A 152 -13.82 13.86 35.90
N GLY A 153 -12.50 13.78 36.10
CA GLY A 153 -11.86 13.02 37.18
C GLY A 153 -11.28 13.98 38.20
#